data_AF-A0A1H8V4E5-F1
#
_entry.id   AF-A0A1H8V4E5-F1
#
_cell.length_a   1.000
_cell.length_b   1.000
_cell.length_c   1.000
_cell.angle_alpha   90.00
_cell.angle_beta   90.00
_cell.angle_gamma   90.00
#
_symmetry.space_group_name_H-M   'P 1'
#
loop_
_entity.id
_entity.type
_entity.pdbx_description
1 polymer ?
#
loop_
_entity_poly.entity_id
_entity_poly.type
_entity_poly.pdbx_seq_one_letter_code
_entity_poly.pdbx_strand_id
1 'polypeptide(L)'
;MIRKILIAGLIFFTLSASAAENEQAALQHEAYSDAQVLGRCAGFLGFMSQLYAAQNQLIQADDAALKSNGWRLATMGALLAAGWRSENLARTADSIYEGAITGWRGRLEITDSDLSSSLDEESKFCLSHNQSQEIYREFLKRVANQTEN
;
A
#
# COMPACT_ATOMS: atom_id res chain seq x y z
N MET A 1 -21.36 60.40 0.90
CA MET A 1 -20.32 60.07 -0.09
C MET A 1 -19.81 58.66 0.18
N ILE A 2 -19.95 57.79 -0.83
CA ILE A 2 -19.24 56.55 -1.13
C ILE A 2 -19.03 55.50 -0.01
N ARG A 3 -19.82 54.44 -0.17
CA ARG A 3 -19.72 53.10 0.41
C ARG A 3 -18.66 52.31 -0.40
N LYS A 4 -18.02 51.35 0.27
CA LYS A 4 -17.27 50.18 -0.27
C LYS A 4 -15.80 50.44 -0.62
N ILE A 5 -14.90 49.67 0.00
CA ILE A 5 -14.08 48.60 -0.59
C ILE A 5 -13.23 48.04 0.56
N LEU A 6 -13.56 46.85 1.06
CA LEU A 6 -12.69 46.03 1.93
C LEU A 6 -13.29 44.61 2.06
N ILE A 7 -13.70 43.99 0.94
CA ILE A 7 -14.18 42.58 0.92
C ILE A 7 -13.57 41.80 -0.25
N ALA A 8 -12.50 42.27 -0.87
CA ALA A 8 -11.82 41.53 -1.96
C ALA A 8 -10.62 40.70 -1.47
N GLY A 9 -10.04 41.02 -0.31
CA GLY A 9 -8.84 40.34 0.20
C GLY A 9 -9.10 39.01 0.92
N LEU A 10 -10.27 38.85 1.57
CA LEU A 10 -10.57 37.63 2.33
C LEU A 10 -11.04 36.45 1.47
N ILE A 11 -11.62 36.72 0.30
CA ILE A 11 -12.15 35.66 -0.59
C ILE A 11 -11.01 34.89 -1.27
N PHE A 12 -9.88 35.55 -1.56
CA PHE A 12 -8.73 34.92 -2.21
C PHE A 12 -7.93 33.96 -1.29
N PHE A 13 -7.94 34.19 0.02
CA PHE A 13 -7.32 33.30 1.00
C PHE A 13 -8.15 32.04 1.30
N THR A 14 -9.48 32.15 1.29
CA THR A 14 -10.35 30.99 1.54
C THR A 14 -10.40 30.03 0.34
N LEU A 15 -10.30 30.54 -0.89
CA LEU A 15 -10.28 29.71 -2.10
C LEU A 15 -8.97 28.92 -2.24
N SER A 16 -7.83 29.52 -1.92
CA SER A 16 -6.52 28.85 -2.00
C SER A 16 -6.32 27.79 -0.91
N ALA A 17 -6.84 28.02 0.30
CA ALA A 17 -6.87 26.99 1.35
C ALA A 17 -7.72 25.79 0.94
N SER A 18 -8.93 26.02 0.39
CA SER A 18 -9.81 24.93 -0.04
C SER A 18 -9.24 24.10 -1.19
N ALA A 19 -8.46 24.71 -2.09
CA ALA A 19 -7.81 24.00 -3.19
C ALA A 19 -6.66 23.11 -2.69
N ALA A 20 -5.82 23.63 -1.79
CA ALA A 20 -4.72 22.87 -1.19
C ALA A 20 -5.21 21.70 -0.31
N GLU A 21 -6.30 21.90 0.45
CA GLU A 21 -6.92 20.84 1.24
C GLU A 21 -7.49 19.72 0.36
N ASN A 22 -8.11 20.07 -0.77
CA ASN A 22 -8.63 19.10 -1.73
C ASN A 22 -7.50 18.30 -2.41
N GLU A 23 -6.39 18.94 -2.76
CA GLU A 23 -5.22 18.28 -3.33
C GLU A 23 -4.56 17.32 -2.32
N GLN A 24 -4.41 17.76 -1.07
CA GLN A 24 -3.88 16.92 0.00
C GLN A 24 -4.77 15.70 0.27
N ALA A 25 -6.10 15.87 0.28
CA ALA A 25 -7.03 14.76 0.45
C ALA A 25 -6.97 13.76 -0.71
N ALA A 26 -6.78 14.24 -1.94
CA ALA A 26 -6.61 13.39 -3.11
C ALA A 26 -5.33 12.55 -3.02
N LEU A 27 -4.20 13.17 -2.65
CA LEU A 27 -2.93 12.47 -2.46
C LEU A 27 -3.00 11.41 -1.35
N GLN A 28 -3.67 11.73 -0.23
CA GLN A 28 -3.88 10.76 0.85
C GLN A 28 -4.76 9.59 0.41
N HIS A 29 -5.79 9.86 -0.41
CA HIS A 29 -6.64 8.81 -0.96
C HIS A 29 -5.88 7.89 -1.92
N GLU A 30 -5.07 8.46 -2.82
CA GLU A 30 -4.20 7.70 -3.73
C GLU A 30 -3.23 6.81 -2.96
N ALA A 31 -2.55 7.37 -1.94
CA ALA A 31 -1.64 6.60 -1.10
C ALA A 31 -2.33 5.47 -0.33
N TYR A 32 -3.58 5.67 0.12
CA TYR A 32 -4.34 4.60 0.75
C TYR A 32 -4.75 3.51 -0.26
N SER A 33 -5.13 3.90 -1.47
CA SER A 33 -5.41 2.95 -2.56
C SER A 33 -4.17 2.12 -2.89
N ASP A 34 -3.01 2.76 -3.00
CA ASP A 34 -1.72 2.08 -3.17
C ASP A 34 -1.44 1.12 -2.01
N ALA A 35 -1.71 1.52 -0.76
CA ALA A 35 -1.52 0.64 0.39
C ALA A 35 -2.35 -0.65 0.27
N GLN A 36 -3.59 -0.59 -0.22
CA GLN A 36 -4.41 -1.79 -0.44
C GLN A 36 -3.77 -2.71 -1.50
N VAL A 37 -3.31 -2.13 -2.61
CA VAL A 37 -2.65 -2.87 -3.70
C VAL A 37 -1.35 -3.51 -3.23
N LEU A 38 -0.49 -2.75 -2.56
CA LEU A 38 0.80 -3.23 -2.05
C LEU A 38 0.60 -4.32 -0.99
N GLY A 39 -0.35 -4.15 -0.08
CA GLY A 39 -0.65 -5.14 0.97
C GLY A 39 -1.22 -6.43 0.39
N ARG A 40 -2.08 -6.32 -0.63
CA ARG A 40 -2.57 -7.47 -1.41
C ARG A 40 -1.42 -8.24 -2.04
N CYS A 41 -0.49 -7.55 -2.70
CA CYS A 41 0.68 -8.15 -3.33
C CYS A 41 1.67 -8.75 -2.32
N ALA A 42 1.83 -8.13 -1.15
CA ALA A 42 2.58 -8.72 -0.04
C ALA A 42 1.95 -10.05 0.37
N GLY A 43 0.62 -10.09 0.53
CA GLY A 43 -0.10 -11.30 0.92
C GLY A 43 -0.07 -12.39 -0.16
N PHE A 44 -0.20 -12.04 -1.43
CA PHE A 44 0.00 -12.97 -2.55
C PHE A 44 1.38 -13.64 -2.49
N LEU A 45 2.46 -12.86 -2.32
CA LEU A 45 3.82 -13.41 -2.19
C LEU A 45 3.98 -14.26 -0.94
N GLY A 46 3.33 -13.88 0.17
CA GLY A 46 3.29 -14.69 1.40
C GLY A 46 2.58 -16.03 1.20
N PHE A 47 1.49 -16.06 0.44
CA PHE A 47 0.82 -17.28 0.01
C PHE A 47 1.73 -18.13 -0.90
N MET A 48 2.37 -17.53 -1.90
CA MET A 48 3.30 -18.24 -2.80
C MET A 48 4.47 -18.87 -2.02
N SER A 49 4.99 -18.19 -1.00
CA SER A 49 5.99 -18.75 -0.10
C SER A 49 5.51 -20.03 0.59
N GLN A 50 4.30 -20.00 1.17
CA GLN A 50 3.68 -21.19 1.79
C GLN A 50 3.47 -22.33 0.77
N LEU A 51 3.02 -21.98 -0.43
CA LEU A 51 2.77 -22.93 -1.52
C LEU A 51 4.07 -23.58 -2.02
N TYR A 52 5.16 -22.84 -2.15
CA TYR A 52 6.47 -23.38 -2.50
C TYR A 52 7.04 -24.26 -1.38
N ALA A 53 6.91 -23.85 -0.12
CA ALA A 53 7.34 -24.66 1.03
C ALA A 53 6.60 -26.00 1.08
N ALA A 54 5.28 -26.01 0.84
CA ALA A 54 4.47 -27.23 0.78
C ALA A 54 4.89 -28.18 -0.37
N GLN A 55 5.49 -27.64 -1.43
CA GLN A 55 6.07 -28.40 -2.55
C GLN A 55 7.55 -28.76 -2.35
N ASN A 56 8.10 -28.52 -1.16
CA ASN A 56 9.51 -28.71 -0.82
C ASN A 56 10.49 -27.88 -1.69
N GLN A 57 10.02 -26.74 -2.21
CA GLN A 57 10.80 -25.77 -2.99
C GLN A 57 11.31 -24.64 -2.08
N LEU A 58 12.22 -24.98 -1.16
CA LEU A 58 12.59 -24.11 -0.04
C LEU A 58 13.25 -22.79 -0.47
N ILE A 59 14.11 -22.83 -1.50
CA ILE A 59 14.78 -21.62 -2.02
C ILE A 59 13.76 -20.61 -2.57
N GLN A 60 12.75 -21.10 -3.30
CA GLN A 60 11.68 -20.29 -3.85
C GLN A 60 10.77 -19.76 -2.74
N ALA A 61 10.53 -20.57 -1.70
CA ALA A 61 9.77 -20.15 -0.53
C ALA A 61 10.43 -18.99 0.20
N ASP A 62 11.75 -19.06 0.42
CA ASP A 62 12.53 -18.02 1.10
C ASP A 62 12.60 -16.73 0.27
N ASP A 63 12.82 -16.83 -1.05
CA ASP A 63 12.80 -15.67 -1.95
C ASP A 63 11.43 -14.97 -1.96
N ALA A 64 10.34 -15.74 -2.03
CA ALA A 64 8.98 -15.21 -1.96
C ALA A 64 8.69 -14.55 -0.60
N ALA A 65 9.16 -15.13 0.51
CA ALA A 65 9.01 -14.54 1.84
C ALA A 65 9.78 -13.22 1.97
N LEU A 66 11.01 -13.15 1.47
CA LEU A 66 11.81 -11.93 1.48
C LEU A 66 11.13 -10.81 0.68
N LYS A 67 10.67 -11.13 -0.54
CA LYS A 67 9.91 -10.19 -1.38
C LYS A 67 8.64 -9.75 -0.67
N SER A 68 7.86 -10.67 -0.14
CA SER A 68 6.64 -10.38 0.63
C SER A 68 6.88 -9.36 1.73
N ASN A 69 7.95 -9.52 2.51
CA ASN A 69 8.32 -8.56 3.56
C ASN A 69 8.66 -7.17 3.00
N GLY A 70 9.36 -7.09 1.87
CA GLY A 70 9.62 -5.82 1.19
C GLY A 70 8.34 -5.10 0.74
N TRP A 71 7.34 -5.83 0.27
CA TRP A 71 6.03 -5.31 -0.10
C TRP A 71 5.20 -4.89 1.11
N ARG A 72 5.30 -5.63 2.23
CA ARG A 72 4.68 -5.26 3.52
C ARG A 72 5.24 -3.95 4.07
N LEU A 73 6.56 -3.74 3.98
CA LEU A 73 7.18 -2.45 4.33
C LEU A 73 6.70 -1.31 3.42
N ALA A 74 6.56 -1.55 2.12
CA ALA A 74 6.01 -0.56 1.20
C ALA A 74 4.56 -0.21 1.54
N THR A 75 3.76 -1.19 1.97
CA THR A 75 2.38 -0.99 2.44
C THR A 75 2.36 -0.05 3.64
N MET A 76 3.24 -0.24 4.63
CA MET A 76 3.39 0.67 5.76
C MET A 76 3.79 2.09 5.32
N GLY A 77 4.68 2.21 4.33
CA GLY A 77 5.06 3.49 3.75
C GLY A 77 3.89 4.22 3.08
N ALA A 78 3.05 3.49 2.33
CA ALA A 78 1.85 4.02 1.69
C ALA A 78 0.79 4.45 2.71
N LEU A 79 0.57 3.65 3.76
CA LEU A 79 -0.32 4.02 4.87
C LEU A 79 0.17 5.30 5.57
N LEU A 80 1.47 5.42 5.81
CA LEU A 80 2.05 6.62 6.42
C LEU A 80 1.86 7.86 5.52
N ALA A 81 2.08 7.72 4.21
CA ALA A 81 1.81 8.79 3.24
C ALA A 81 0.31 9.16 3.18
N ALA A 82 -0.57 8.18 3.40
CA ALA A 82 -2.01 8.38 3.55
C ALA A 82 -2.43 9.00 4.90
N GLY A 83 -1.48 9.38 5.76
CA GLY A 83 -1.75 10.03 7.04
C GLY A 83 -2.14 9.08 8.18
N TRP A 84 -1.89 7.78 8.03
CA TRP A 84 -2.06 6.84 9.14
C TRP A 84 -1.03 7.10 10.24
N ARG A 85 -1.47 6.98 11.49
CA ARG A 85 -0.59 7.14 12.64
C ARG A 85 0.41 5.99 12.74
N SER A 86 1.63 6.30 13.15
CA SER A 86 2.75 5.36 13.22
C SER A 86 2.45 4.13 14.07
N GLU A 87 1.72 4.29 15.19
CA GLU A 87 1.34 3.18 16.08
C GLU A 87 0.38 2.16 15.44
N ASN A 88 -0.27 2.53 14.32
CA ASN A 88 -1.22 1.66 13.63
C ASN A 88 -0.67 1.05 12.34
N LEU A 89 0.45 1.54 11.80
CA LEU A 89 0.94 1.15 10.48
C LEU A 89 1.13 -0.36 10.34
N ALA A 90 1.87 -0.97 11.26
CA ALA A 90 2.17 -2.40 11.21
C ALA A 90 0.89 -3.22 11.27
N ARG A 91 0.03 -2.97 12.26
CA ARG A 91 -1.24 -3.70 12.43
C ARG A 91 -2.16 -3.56 11.22
N THR A 92 -2.25 -2.37 10.62
CA THR A 92 -3.08 -2.16 9.43
C THR A 92 -2.49 -2.85 8.20
N ALA A 93 -1.18 -2.75 7.99
CA ALA A 93 -0.50 -3.46 6.90
C ALA A 93 -0.69 -4.99 7.03
N ASP A 94 -0.57 -5.51 8.25
CA ASP A 94 -0.76 -6.93 8.57
C ASP A 94 -2.18 -7.38 8.29
N SER A 95 -3.18 -6.55 8.61
CA SER A 95 -4.58 -6.87 8.31
C SER A 95 -4.83 -7.01 6.80
N ILE A 96 -4.23 -6.16 5.96
CA ILE A 96 -4.38 -6.24 4.51
C ILE A 96 -3.65 -7.49 3.98
N TYR A 97 -2.42 -7.70 4.45
CA TYR A 97 -1.57 -8.84 4.12
C TYR A 97 -2.23 -10.19 4.45
N GLU A 98 -2.72 -10.38 5.67
CA GLU A 98 -3.39 -11.61 6.12
C GLU A 98 -4.73 -11.83 5.42
N GLY A 99 -5.45 -10.74 5.12
CA GLY A 99 -6.68 -10.80 4.32
C GLY A 99 -6.42 -11.39 2.94
N ALA A 100 -5.35 -10.95 2.27
CA ALA A 100 -4.96 -11.47 0.97
C ALA A 100 -4.48 -12.94 1.03
N ILE A 101 -3.69 -13.33 2.03
CA ILE A 101 -3.31 -14.74 2.23
C ILE A 101 -4.54 -15.61 2.43
N THR A 102 -5.46 -15.18 3.29
CA THR A 102 -6.70 -15.91 3.58
C THR A 102 -7.53 -16.09 2.31
N GLY A 103 -7.63 -15.05 1.48
CA GLY A 103 -8.31 -15.13 0.19
C GLY A 103 -7.69 -16.17 -0.75
N TRP A 104 -6.36 -16.14 -0.93
CA TRP A 104 -5.67 -17.11 -1.79
C TRP A 104 -5.76 -18.54 -1.28
N ARG A 105 -5.63 -18.73 0.04
CA ARG A 105 -5.82 -20.04 0.66
C ARG A 105 -7.24 -20.58 0.44
N GLY A 106 -8.25 -19.73 0.62
CA GLY A 106 -9.65 -20.11 0.36
C GLY A 106 -9.87 -20.59 -1.08
N ARG A 107 -9.23 -19.94 -2.07
CA ARG A 107 -9.28 -20.38 -3.48
C ARG A 107 -8.62 -21.75 -3.70
N LEU A 108 -7.50 -22.00 -3.03
CA LEU A 108 -6.83 -23.30 -3.07
C LEU A 108 -7.71 -24.41 -2.45
N GLU A 109 -8.34 -24.14 -1.31
CA GLU A 109 -9.17 -25.11 -0.58
C GLU A 109 -10.42 -25.56 -1.35
N ILE A 110 -11.02 -24.67 -2.15
CA ILE A 110 -12.20 -24.99 -2.96
C ILE A 110 -11.87 -25.63 -4.32
N THR A 111 -10.59 -25.94 -4.58
CA THR A 111 -10.12 -26.49 -5.87
C THR A 111 -10.57 -25.64 -7.06
N ASP A 112 -10.30 -24.33 -6.98
CA ASP A 112 -10.57 -23.38 -8.06
C ASP A 112 -9.87 -23.83 -9.37
N SER A 113 -10.66 -24.13 -10.41
CA SER A 113 -10.16 -24.61 -11.70
C SER A 113 -9.26 -23.61 -12.41
N ASP A 114 -9.41 -22.32 -12.08
CA ASP A 114 -8.68 -21.23 -12.71
C ASP A 114 -7.52 -20.72 -11.85
N LEU A 115 -7.21 -21.42 -10.74
CA LEU A 115 -6.19 -21.00 -9.77
C LEU A 115 -4.86 -20.68 -10.45
N SER A 116 -4.39 -21.55 -11.36
CA SER A 116 -3.12 -21.30 -12.06
C SER A 116 -3.15 -20.04 -12.91
N SER A 117 -4.24 -19.77 -13.63
CA SER A 117 -4.36 -18.54 -14.44
C SER A 117 -4.39 -17.31 -13.55
N SER A 118 -5.13 -17.41 -12.44
CA SER A 118 -5.25 -16.31 -11.49
C SER A 118 -3.96 -15.99 -10.74
N LEU A 119 -3.14 -17.00 -10.41
CA LEU A 119 -1.82 -16.76 -9.81
C LEU A 119 -0.88 -16.04 -10.79
N ASP A 120 -0.95 -16.37 -12.08
CA ASP A 120 -0.17 -15.70 -13.13
C ASP A 120 -0.64 -14.25 -13.37
N GLU A 121 -1.95 -14.03 -13.43
CA GLU A 121 -2.53 -12.68 -13.52
C GLU A 121 -2.17 -11.82 -12.31
N GLU A 122 -2.23 -12.39 -11.11
CA GLU A 122 -1.84 -11.68 -9.89
C GLU A 122 -0.35 -11.33 -9.89
N SER A 123 0.51 -12.26 -10.32
CA SER A 123 1.93 -12.02 -10.46
C SER A 123 2.21 -10.83 -11.40
N LYS A 124 1.55 -10.79 -12.57
CA LYS A 124 1.65 -9.68 -13.53
C LYS A 124 1.14 -8.38 -12.96
N PHE A 125 0.01 -8.42 -12.26
CA PHE A 125 -0.56 -7.26 -11.58
C PHE A 125 0.39 -6.70 -10.52
N CYS A 126 1.02 -7.55 -9.71
CA CYS A 126 2.00 -7.09 -8.73
C CYS A 126 3.25 -6.54 -9.41
N LEU A 127 3.74 -7.16 -10.49
CA LEU A 127 4.86 -6.61 -11.26
C LEU A 127 4.58 -5.21 -11.81
N SER A 128 3.34 -4.91 -12.24
CA SER A 128 2.98 -3.57 -12.73
C SER A 128 3.02 -2.48 -11.65
N HIS A 129 3.09 -2.85 -10.36
CA HIS A 129 3.15 -1.93 -9.22
C HIS A 129 4.51 -1.90 -8.52
N ASN A 130 5.55 -2.50 -9.13
CA ASN A 130 6.88 -2.56 -8.53
C ASN A 130 7.48 -1.15 -8.30
N GLN A 131 7.19 -0.19 -9.18
CA GLN A 131 7.65 1.19 -8.97
C GLN A 131 7.01 1.83 -7.72
N SER A 132 5.70 1.66 -7.52
CA SER A 132 5.03 2.14 -6.30
C SER A 132 5.60 1.46 -5.05
N GLN A 133 5.86 0.15 -5.13
CA GLN A 133 6.50 -0.60 -4.04
C GLN A 133 7.84 0.03 -3.63
N GLU A 134 8.70 0.35 -4.59
CA GLU A 134 10.00 0.96 -4.33
C GLU A 134 9.86 2.35 -3.71
N ILE A 135 8.98 3.19 -4.27
CA ILE A 135 8.73 4.57 -3.80
C ILE A 135 8.34 4.58 -2.33
N TYR A 136 7.35 3.78 -1.93
CA TYR A 136 6.86 3.81 -0.54
C TYR A 136 7.81 3.12 0.43
N ARG A 137 8.55 2.09 -0.01
CA ARG A 137 9.59 1.48 0.84
C ARG A 137 10.69 2.49 1.17
N GLU A 138 11.15 3.26 0.18
CA GLU A 138 12.18 4.27 0.41
C GLU A 138 11.62 5.49 1.18
N PHE A 139 10.36 5.86 0.97
CA PHE A 139 9.69 6.87 1.77
C PHE A 139 9.69 6.50 3.26
N LEU A 140 9.26 5.27 3.61
CA LEU A 140 9.23 4.81 5.00
C LEU A 140 10.62 4.86 5.65
N LYS A 141 11.65 4.40 4.94
CA LYS A 141 13.05 4.45 5.42
C LYS A 141 13.50 5.89 5.71
N ARG A 142 13.20 6.84 4.81
CA ARG A 142 13.57 8.25 5.01
C ARG A 142 12.92 8.83 6.27
N VAL A 143 11.64 8.55 6.50
CA VAL A 143 10.94 9.06 7.69
C VAL A 143 11.49 8.44 8.97
N ALA A 144 11.80 7.14 8.96
CA ALA A 144 12.41 6.46 10.11
C ALA A 144 13.75 7.12 10.49
N ASN A 145 14.64 7.34 9.51
CA ASN A 145 15.94 7.95 9.73
C ASN A 145 15.87 9.42 10.20
N GLN A 146 14.78 10.14 9.91
CA GLN A 146 14.55 11.50 10.39
C GLN A 146 14.07 11.54 11.85
N THR A 147 13.55 10.43 12.37
CA THR A 147 13.03 10.35 13.74
C THR A 147 14.14 9.96 14.74
N GLU A 148 15.27 9.44 14.25
CA GLU A 148 16.42 9.02 15.06
C GLU A 148 17.50 10.10 15.24
N ASN A 149 17.41 11.22 14.52
CA ASN A 149 18.31 12.39 14.61
C ASN A 149 17.65 13.57 15.32
#